data_AF-A0A1S8B253-F1
#
_entry.id   AF-A0A1S8B253-F1
#
_cell.length_a   1.000
_cell.length_b   1.000
_cell.length_c   1.000
_cell.angle_alpha   90.00
_cell.angle_beta   90.00
_cell.angle_gamma   90.00
#
_symmetry.space_group_name_H-M   'P 1'
#
loop_
_entity.id
_entity.type
_entity.pdbx_description
1 polymer ?
#
loop_
_entity_poly.entity_id
_entity_poly.type
_entity_poly.pdbx_seq_one_letter_code
_entity_poly.pdbx_strand_id
1 'polypeptide(L)'
;MPTPGNSYRQFTGVVVSAGKMMKTVRVRIPGQRWDKHIRKDFPAPYHVLVSDPTESVREGDVVTLRNGWRTSKQVHHIVTSIVAPFGPEISKRPRIPTEDERQQQLLHARLEKDLRKAALGRKASIQHIGQIARDEEWVQELPERLAAAWQQAKEAGIVKTGKEQDEMPPINVRARQNVAAAAKYTEKGLENEEQVEQIHEAGESVAEDVARGGKAI
;
A
#
# COMPACT_ATOMS: atom_id res chain seq x y z
N MET A 1 -1.52 6.71 -6.04
CA MET A 1 -1.35 7.98 -6.76
C MET A 1 -1.42 9.10 -5.74
N PRO A 2 -0.44 10.02 -5.66
CA PRO A 2 -0.69 11.30 -5.01
C PRO A 2 -1.83 12.01 -5.77
N THR A 3 -2.75 12.60 -5.04
CA THR A 3 -3.88 13.33 -5.60
C THR A 3 -3.36 14.56 -6.36
N PRO A 4 -3.72 14.77 -7.63
CA PRO A 4 -3.37 16.01 -8.32
C PRO A 4 -4.01 17.19 -7.56
N GLY A 5 -3.21 18.21 -7.23
CA GLY A 5 -3.66 19.43 -6.55
C GLY A 5 -3.21 19.62 -5.09
N ASN A 6 -2.53 18.65 -4.46
CA ASN A 6 -1.92 18.90 -3.14
C ASN A 6 -0.48 19.39 -3.31
N SER A 7 -0.26 20.71 -3.22
CA SER A 7 1.09 21.29 -3.21
C SER A 7 1.87 20.79 -2.00
N TYR A 8 2.93 20.00 -2.23
CA TYR A 8 3.82 19.58 -1.15
C TYR A 8 4.46 20.81 -0.51
N ARG A 9 4.57 20.81 0.82
CA ARG A 9 5.25 21.88 1.53
C ARG A 9 6.75 21.66 1.45
N GLN A 10 7.47 22.66 0.97
CA GLN A 10 8.92 22.70 1.00
C GLN A 10 9.40 23.34 2.31
N PHE A 11 10.48 22.81 2.85
CA PHE A 11 11.13 23.30 4.06
C PHE A 11 12.62 23.41 3.80
N THR A 12 13.26 24.34 4.51
CA THR A 12 14.72 24.46 4.52
C THR A 12 15.23 24.05 5.89
N GLY A 13 16.29 23.25 5.91
CA GLY A 13 16.87 22.75 7.14
C GLY A 13 18.37 22.55 7.02
N VAL A 14 19.02 22.38 8.17
CA VAL A 14 20.46 22.12 8.27
C VAL A 14 20.69 20.66 8.62
N VAL A 15 21.58 20.00 7.90
CA VAL A 15 21.92 18.59 8.12
C VAL A 15 22.79 18.48 9.37
N VAL A 16 22.34 17.67 10.33
CA VAL A 16 23.02 17.47 11.62
C VAL A 16 23.88 16.22 11.60
N SER A 17 23.40 15.14 10.97
CA SER A 17 24.16 13.91 10.84
C SER A 17 23.90 13.21 9.51
N ALA A 18 24.97 12.79 8.84
CA ALA A 18 24.97 12.11 7.55
C ALA A 18 25.94 10.92 7.58
N GLY A 19 25.73 9.91 6.73
CA GLY A 19 26.62 8.74 6.62
C GLY A 19 26.48 7.68 7.72
N LYS A 20 25.77 7.96 8.82
CA LYS A 20 25.47 6.96 9.87
C LYS A 20 24.35 5.99 9.48
N MET A 21 23.50 6.38 8.53
CA MET A 21 22.36 5.61 8.03
C MET A 21 22.42 5.62 6.50
N MET A 22 22.18 4.48 5.87
CA MET A 22 22.13 4.39 4.41
C MET A 22 20.96 5.22 3.87
N LYS A 23 21.22 6.00 2.83
CA LYS A 23 20.24 6.83 2.10
C LYS A 23 19.33 7.70 2.97
N THR A 24 19.75 8.02 4.20
CA THR A 24 18.94 8.74 5.18
C THR A 24 19.81 9.68 5.98
N VAL A 25 19.34 10.92 6.13
CA VAL A 25 20.02 11.97 6.89
C VAL A 25 19.11 12.53 7.97
N ARG A 26 19.71 13.03 9.06
CA ARG A 26 18.98 13.74 10.12
C ARG A 26 19.12 15.24 9.88
N VAL A 27 17.99 15.91 9.68
CA VAL A 27 17.93 17.34 9.38
C VAL A 27 17.26 18.08 10.53
N ARG A 28 17.82 19.23 10.93
CA ARG A 28 17.23 20.19 11.86
C ARG A 28 16.45 21.23 11.08
N ILE A 29 15.16 21.32 11.37
CA ILE A 29 14.28 22.35 10.81
C ILE A 29 14.10 23.45 11.87
N PRO A 30 14.29 24.73 11.51
CA PRO A 30 13.97 25.83 12.41
C PRO A 30 12.46 25.86 12.66
N GLY A 31 12.07 25.88 13.94
CA GLY A 31 10.70 26.04 14.38
C GLY A 31 10.62 27.16 15.41
N GLN A 32 9.43 27.70 15.61
CA GLN A 32 9.13 28.65 16.67
C GLN A 32 7.95 28.13 17.48
N ARG A 33 7.99 28.39 18.79
CA ARG A 33 6.92 28.07 19.72
C ARG A 33 6.51 29.36 20.44
N TRP A 34 5.24 29.68 20.33
CA TRP A 34 4.61 30.76 21.08
C TRP A 34 4.44 30.35 22.55
N ASP A 35 5.01 31.15 23.46
CA ASP A 35 4.71 31.06 24.88
C ASP A 35 3.49 31.95 25.20
N LYS A 36 2.39 31.34 25.68
CA LYS A 36 1.15 32.07 26.00
C LYS A 36 1.27 32.97 27.22
N HIS A 37 2.14 32.63 28.17
CA HIS A 37 2.31 33.40 29.41
C HIS A 37 3.17 34.64 29.15
N ILE A 38 4.32 34.45 28.51
CA ILE A 38 5.26 35.55 28.18
C ILE A 38 4.80 36.33 26.94
N ARG A 39 3.91 35.74 26.12
CA ARG A 39 3.42 36.29 24.84
C ARG A 39 4.56 36.61 23.87
N LYS A 40 5.48 35.66 23.72
CA LYS A 40 6.66 35.78 22.85
C LYS A 40 6.96 34.45 22.17
N ASP A 41 7.44 34.54 20.93
CA ASP A 41 7.95 33.38 20.19
C ASP A 41 9.38 33.04 20.61
N PHE A 42 9.60 31.76 20.92
CA PHE A 42 10.91 31.20 21.21
C PHE A 42 11.36 30.22 20.12
N PRO A 43 12.66 30.17 19.80
CA PRO A 43 13.17 29.19 18.84
C PRO A 43 13.02 27.78 19.41
N ALA A 44 12.29 26.93 18.69
CA ALA A 44 12.03 25.54 19.01
C ALA A 44 12.34 24.67 17.78
N PRO A 45 13.64 24.47 17.45
CA PRO A 45 14.02 23.63 16.33
C PRO A 45 13.68 22.16 16.62
N TYR A 46 13.31 21.42 15.59
CA TYR A 46 13.03 19.99 15.68
C TYR A 46 13.81 19.22 14.61
N HIS A 47 13.94 17.92 14.82
CA HIS A 47 14.66 17.04 13.91
C HIS A 47 13.72 16.14 13.14
N VAL A 48 14.03 15.92 11.87
CA VAL A 48 13.35 14.96 11.02
C VAL A 48 14.35 14.04 10.33
N LEU A 49 13.91 12.82 10.05
CA LEU A 49 14.62 11.90 9.17
C LEU A 49 14.18 12.16 7.73
N VAL A 50 15.17 12.30 6.85
CA VAL A 50 14.98 12.66 5.45
C VAL A 50 15.68 11.64 4.57
N SER A 51 14.99 11.16 3.54
CA SER A 51 15.59 10.29 2.53
C SER A 51 16.51 11.10 1.61
N ASP A 52 17.72 10.59 1.42
CA ASP A 52 18.69 11.04 0.42
C ASP A 52 19.02 9.85 -0.50
N PRO A 53 18.38 9.74 -1.68
CA PRO A 53 18.45 8.53 -2.51
C PRO A 53 19.86 8.25 -3.07
N THR A 54 20.69 9.28 -3.25
CA THR A 54 22.02 9.19 -3.87
C THR A 54 23.17 9.48 -2.90
N GLU A 55 22.89 9.64 -1.60
CA GLU A 55 23.90 9.88 -0.55
C GLU A 55 24.83 11.07 -0.84
N SER A 56 24.23 12.09 -1.43
CA SER A 56 24.86 13.33 -1.89
C SER A 56 25.14 14.32 -0.74
N VAL A 57 24.37 14.22 0.35
CA VAL A 57 24.37 15.20 1.43
C VAL A 57 25.45 14.90 2.46
N ARG A 58 26.07 15.97 2.98
CA ARG A 58 27.09 15.95 4.03
C ARG A 58 26.60 16.69 5.28
N GLU A 59 27.27 16.44 6.41
CA GLU A 59 26.98 17.13 7.67
C GLU A 59 27.25 18.62 7.53
N GLY A 60 26.34 19.47 8.02
CA GLY A 60 26.44 20.93 7.90
C GLY A 60 25.82 21.54 6.64
N ASP A 61 25.43 20.74 5.65
CA ASP A 61 24.75 21.26 4.45
C ASP A 61 23.40 21.91 4.80
N VAL A 62 23.06 22.97 4.07
CA VAL A 62 21.70 23.54 4.08
C VAL A 62 20.93 22.93 2.91
N VAL A 63 19.82 22.25 3.20
CA VAL A 63 19.04 21.48 2.23
C VAL A 63 17.58 21.94 2.19
N THR A 64 17.00 21.90 1.00
CA THR A 64 15.57 21.98 0.80
C THR A 64 15.01 20.56 0.79
N LEU A 65 13.91 20.36 1.52
CA LEU A 65 13.22 19.09 1.65
C LEU A 65 11.74 19.27 1.42
N ARG A 66 11.10 18.24 0.89
CA ARG A 66 9.64 18.18 0.72
C ARG A 66 9.04 17.12 1.63
N ASN A 67 7.80 17.32 2.05
CA ASN A 67 7.01 16.30 2.73
C ASN A 67 6.31 15.35 1.74
N GLY A 68 5.63 14.34 2.26
CA GLY A 68 4.78 13.43 1.47
C GLY A 68 5.51 12.24 0.86
N TRP A 69 6.84 12.15 1.01
CA TRP A 69 7.62 11.02 0.49
C TRP A 69 7.90 9.98 1.57
N ARG A 70 6.99 9.01 1.71
CA ARG A 70 7.12 7.95 2.72
C ARG A 70 8.00 6.81 2.22
N THR A 71 9.26 6.79 2.67
CA THR A 71 10.21 5.70 2.38
C THR A 71 10.19 4.63 3.47
N SER A 72 10.02 5.03 4.73
CA SER A 72 9.99 4.13 5.90
C SER A 72 8.91 4.57 6.89
N LYS A 73 8.83 3.90 8.05
CA LYS A 73 7.89 4.23 9.12
C LYS A 73 8.09 5.65 9.66
N GLN A 74 9.34 6.10 9.78
CA GLN A 74 9.72 7.42 10.33
C GLN A 74 10.21 8.41 9.26
N VAL A 75 10.50 7.94 8.04
CA VAL A 75 11.05 8.76 6.96
C VAL A 75 9.92 9.18 6.03
N HIS A 76 9.47 10.42 6.19
CA HIS A 76 8.35 11.03 5.45
C HIS A 76 8.77 12.20 4.54
N HIS A 77 10.05 12.57 4.63
CA HIS A 77 10.62 13.69 3.90
C HIS A 77 11.69 13.19 2.94
N ILE A 78 11.90 13.92 1.86
CA ILE A 78 12.97 13.66 0.91
C ILE A 78 13.70 14.96 0.56
N VAL A 79 15.01 14.86 0.34
CA VAL A 79 15.83 15.98 -0.13
C VAL A 79 15.43 16.32 -1.58
N THR A 80 15.26 17.60 -1.88
CA THR A 80 14.99 18.09 -3.24
C THR A 80 16.19 18.79 -3.84
N SER A 81 16.88 19.62 -3.06
CA SER A 81 18.06 20.35 -3.51
C SER A 81 18.98 20.70 -2.34
N ILE A 82 20.27 20.84 -2.63
CA ILE A 82 21.25 21.40 -1.70
C ILE A 82 21.32 22.90 -1.97
N VAL A 83 20.98 23.72 -0.97
CA VAL A 83 20.99 25.18 -1.08
C VAL A 83 22.39 25.72 -0.86
N ALA A 84 23.05 25.26 0.20
CA ALA A 84 24.43 25.65 0.51
C ALA A 84 25.22 24.40 0.90
N PRO A 85 26.19 23.97 0.07
CA PRO A 85 27.05 22.84 0.40
C PRO A 85 28.13 23.24 1.41
N PHE A 86 28.34 22.38 2.41
CA PHE A 86 29.46 22.44 3.34
C PHE A 86 30.56 21.48 2.90
N GLY A 87 31.79 21.96 2.74
CA GLY A 87 32.92 21.17 2.26
C GLY A 87 32.99 21.10 0.72
N PRO A 88 33.02 19.90 0.09
CA PRO A 88 33.20 19.79 -1.36
C PRO A 88 32.02 20.39 -2.13
N GLU A 89 32.31 21.04 -3.25
CA GLU A 89 31.30 21.66 -4.11
C GLU A 89 30.27 20.64 -4.64
N ILE A 90 29.10 21.15 -5.07
CA ILE A 90 28.00 20.32 -5.56
C ILE A 90 28.38 19.48 -6.79
N SER A 91 29.30 19.99 -7.62
CA SER A 91 29.78 19.32 -8.83
C SER A 91 30.56 18.03 -8.56
N LYS A 92 31.20 17.91 -7.38
CA LYS A 92 31.97 16.72 -6.98
C LYS A 92 31.11 15.64 -6.32
N ARG A 93 29.82 15.91 -6.13
CA ARG A 93 28.88 15.04 -5.41
C ARG A 93 27.95 14.34 -6.40
N PRO A 94 27.40 13.17 -6.03
CA PRO A 94 26.37 12.55 -6.86
C PRO A 94 25.14 13.45 -6.96
N ARG A 95 24.55 13.51 -8.16
CA ARG A 95 23.35 14.31 -8.44
C ARG A 95 22.15 13.79 -7.64
N ILE A 96 21.32 14.70 -7.14
CA ILE A 96 20.04 14.35 -6.53
C ILE A 96 19.02 14.12 -7.65
N PRO A 97 18.31 12.97 -7.67
CA PRO A 97 17.31 12.67 -8.68
C PRO A 97 16.15 13.67 -8.66
N THR A 98 15.62 14.00 -9.83
CA THR A 98 14.45 14.88 -9.97
C THR A 98 13.19 14.22 -9.39
N GLU A 99 12.09 14.97 -9.27
CA GLU A 99 10.83 14.38 -8.83
C GLU A 99 10.32 13.31 -9.82
N ASP A 100 10.38 13.60 -11.11
CA ASP A 100 9.90 12.70 -12.16
C ASP A 100 10.74 11.42 -12.22
N GLU A 101 12.08 11.55 -12.16
CA GLU A 101 13.01 10.42 -12.10
C GLU A 101 12.69 9.51 -10.89
N ARG A 102 12.34 10.10 -9.74
CA ARG A 102 11.96 9.32 -8.54
C ARG A 102 10.61 8.63 -8.69
N GLN A 103 9.63 9.28 -9.31
CA GLN A 103 8.33 8.67 -9.58
C GLN A 103 8.47 7.52 -10.55
N GLN A 104 9.24 7.69 -11.63
CA GLN A 104 9.60 6.63 -12.56
C GLN A 104 10.27 5.45 -11.83
N GLN A 105 11.26 5.70 -10.97
CA GLN A 105 11.90 4.65 -10.16
C GLN A 105 10.90 3.88 -9.29
N LEU A 106 9.94 4.55 -8.65
CA LEU A 106 8.89 3.89 -7.87
C LEU A 106 7.96 3.06 -8.75
N LEU A 107 7.57 3.58 -9.91
CA LEU A 107 6.72 2.88 -10.87
C LEU A 107 7.43 1.63 -11.40
N HIS A 108 8.71 1.73 -11.78
CA HIS A 108 9.52 0.59 -12.20
C HIS A 108 9.65 -0.47 -11.11
N ALA A 109 9.99 -0.07 -9.87
CA ALA A 109 10.10 -1.00 -8.75
C ALA A 109 8.75 -1.66 -8.43
N ARG A 110 7.65 -0.93 -8.58
CA ARG A 110 6.30 -1.46 -8.38
C ARG A 110 5.95 -2.48 -9.46
N LEU A 111 6.25 -2.17 -10.72
CA LEU A 111 6.04 -3.07 -11.84
C LEU A 111 6.84 -4.34 -11.73
N GLU A 112 8.14 -4.25 -11.41
CA GLU A 112 8.99 -5.42 -11.29
C GLU A 112 8.43 -6.39 -10.24
N LYS A 113 7.93 -5.83 -9.13
CA LYS A 113 7.23 -6.59 -8.09
C LYS A 113 5.93 -7.20 -8.62
N ASP A 114 5.14 -6.46 -9.37
CA ASP A 114 3.89 -6.96 -9.94
C ASP A 114 4.14 -8.07 -10.98
N LEU A 115 5.18 -7.96 -11.82
CA LEU A 115 5.61 -9.02 -12.74
C LEU A 115 6.02 -10.29 -11.99
N ARG A 116 6.85 -10.14 -10.95
CA ARG A 116 7.26 -11.27 -10.09
C ARG A 116 6.05 -11.96 -9.44
N LYS A 117 5.02 -11.20 -9.06
CA LYS A 117 3.79 -11.74 -8.45
C LYS A 117 2.82 -12.32 -9.48
N ALA A 118 2.78 -11.75 -10.67
CA ALA A 118 2.04 -12.28 -11.81
C ALA A 118 2.63 -13.63 -12.25
N ALA A 119 3.96 -13.76 -12.30
CA ALA A 119 4.66 -15.01 -12.54
C ALA A 119 4.26 -16.13 -11.57
N LEU A 120 3.93 -15.74 -10.32
CA LEU A 120 3.41 -16.64 -9.28
C LEU A 120 1.87 -16.83 -9.32
N GLY A 121 1.18 -16.36 -10.36
CA GLY A 121 -0.26 -16.54 -10.55
C GLY A 121 -1.17 -15.53 -9.83
N ARG A 122 -0.65 -14.43 -9.30
CA ARG A 122 -1.48 -13.44 -8.58
C ARG A 122 -2.34 -12.62 -9.55
N LYS A 123 -3.64 -12.91 -9.60
CA LYS A 123 -4.64 -12.25 -10.47
C LYS A 123 -4.63 -10.72 -10.41
N ALA A 124 -4.52 -10.13 -9.22
CA ALA A 124 -4.50 -8.66 -9.07
C ALA A 124 -3.29 -8.01 -9.76
N SER A 125 -2.12 -8.67 -9.74
CA SER A 125 -0.92 -8.15 -10.41
C SER A 125 -1.03 -8.33 -11.92
N ILE A 126 -1.60 -9.43 -12.40
CA ILE A 126 -1.91 -9.66 -13.83
C ILE A 126 -2.85 -8.56 -14.36
N GLN A 127 -3.92 -8.26 -13.62
CA GLN A 127 -4.86 -7.19 -13.97
C GLN A 127 -4.19 -5.81 -13.97
N HIS A 128 -3.36 -5.51 -12.98
CA HIS A 128 -2.65 -4.23 -12.91
C HIS A 128 -1.68 -4.05 -14.08
N ILE A 129 -0.90 -5.08 -14.42
CA ILE A 129 -0.03 -5.08 -15.61
C ILE A 129 -0.87 -4.91 -16.88
N GLY A 130 -2.01 -5.60 -16.99
CA GLY A 130 -2.90 -5.48 -18.14
C GLY A 130 -3.53 -4.10 -18.29
N GLN A 131 -3.83 -3.40 -17.19
CA GLN A 131 -4.29 -2.00 -17.21
C GLN A 131 -3.17 -1.08 -17.69
N ILE A 132 -1.98 -1.21 -17.11
CA ILE A 132 -0.80 -0.44 -17.49
C ILE A 132 -0.45 -0.65 -18.96
N ALA A 133 -0.55 -1.88 -19.48
CA ALA A 133 -0.24 -2.19 -20.88
C ALA A 133 -1.24 -1.59 -21.88
N ARG A 134 -2.46 -1.23 -21.45
CA ARG A 134 -3.43 -0.49 -22.28
C ARG A 134 -3.06 0.98 -22.41
N ASP A 135 -2.37 1.52 -21.41
CA ASP A 135 -1.74 2.83 -21.47
C ASP A 135 -0.39 2.67 -22.22
N GLU A 136 -0.47 2.35 -23.52
CA GLU A 136 0.61 1.80 -24.38
C GLU A 136 1.91 2.63 -24.41
N GLU A 137 1.85 3.92 -24.10
CA GLU A 137 2.98 4.85 -24.13
C GLU A 137 4.09 4.49 -23.13
N TRP A 138 3.74 3.86 -22.01
CA TRP A 138 4.71 3.62 -20.93
C TRP A 138 5.51 2.31 -21.07
N VAL A 139 5.06 1.39 -21.92
CA VAL A 139 5.72 0.09 -22.13
C VAL A 139 7.03 0.23 -22.91
N GLN A 140 7.14 1.26 -23.76
CA GLN A 140 8.30 1.49 -24.63
C GLN A 140 9.55 1.94 -23.85
N GLU A 141 9.38 2.51 -22.66
CA GLU A 141 10.47 2.99 -21.80
C GLU A 141 10.88 1.97 -20.73
N LEU A 142 10.37 0.74 -20.80
CA LEU A 142 10.67 -0.27 -19.78
C LEU A 142 12.15 -0.71 -19.88
N PRO A 143 12.89 -0.70 -18.76
CA PRO A 143 14.26 -1.22 -18.73
C PRO A 143 14.32 -2.63 -19.32
N GLU A 144 15.38 -2.97 -20.04
CA GLU A 144 15.55 -4.27 -20.72
C GLU A 144 15.25 -5.48 -19.81
N ARG A 145 15.63 -5.37 -18.53
CA ARG A 145 15.35 -6.39 -17.49
C ARG A 145 13.86 -6.65 -17.30
N LEU A 146 13.05 -5.60 -17.36
CA LEU A 146 11.61 -5.64 -17.16
C LEU A 146 10.91 -6.13 -18.43
N ALA A 147 11.43 -5.74 -19.60
CA ALA A 147 11.02 -6.31 -20.89
C ALA A 147 11.30 -7.82 -20.97
N ALA A 148 12.48 -8.28 -20.52
CA ALA A 148 12.83 -9.71 -20.48
C ALA A 148 11.92 -10.49 -19.52
N ALA A 149 11.66 -9.97 -18.31
CA ALA A 149 10.73 -10.58 -17.37
C ALA A 149 9.30 -10.64 -17.92
N TRP A 150 8.89 -9.64 -18.71
CA TRP A 150 7.61 -9.62 -19.39
C TRP A 150 7.54 -10.66 -20.52
N GLN A 151 8.59 -10.80 -21.34
CA GLN A 151 8.66 -11.84 -22.38
C GLN A 151 8.58 -13.25 -21.77
N GLN A 152 9.32 -13.50 -20.68
CA GLN A 152 9.24 -14.78 -19.96
C GLN A 152 7.83 -15.05 -19.40
N ALA A 153 7.17 -14.01 -18.85
CA ALA A 153 5.79 -14.13 -18.38
C ALA A 153 4.79 -14.39 -19.53
N LYS A 154 5.07 -13.84 -20.72
CA LYS A 154 4.27 -14.05 -21.94
C LYS A 154 4.46 -15.47 -22.48
N GLU A 155 5.70 -15.95 -22.58
CA GLU A 155 6.02 -17.35 -22.95
C GLU A 155 5.40 -18.36 -21.97
N ALA A 156 5.36 -18.03 -20.68
CA ALA A 156 4.69 -18.84 -19.65
C ALA A 156 3.15 -18.77 -19.70
N GLY A 157 2.56 -18.01 -20.64
CA GLY A 157 1.10 -17.91 -20.83
C GLY A 157 0.37 -17.10 -19.76
N ILE A 158 1.09 -16.30 -18.97
CA ILE A 158 0.54 -15.53 -17.85
C ILE A 158 -0.03 -14.19 -18.33
N VAL A 159 0.58 -13.61 -19.37
CA VAL A 159 0.15 -12.37 -20.01
C VAL A 159 -0.46 -12.70 -21.37
N LYS A 160 -1.79 -12.69 -21.47
CA LYS A 160 -2.49 -12.80 -22.76
C LYS A 160 -2.49 -11.44 -23.45
N THR A 161 -1.77 -11.29 -24.57
CA THR A 161 -1.94 -10.15 -25.48
C THR A 161 -3.25 -10.34 -26.24
N GLY A 162 -4.23 -9.48 -26.02
CA GLY A 162 -5.63 -9.77 -26.30
C GLY A 162 -6.02 -9.92 -27.77
N LYS A 163 -6.79 -10.98 -28.05
CA LYS A 163 -8.04 -10.98 -28.84
C LYS A 163 -8.94 -12.13 -28.37
N GLU A 164 -9.22 -12.18 -27.07
CA GLU A 164 -10.33 -12.98 -26.55
C GLU A 164 -10.87 -12.24 -25.34
N GLN A 165 -11.99 -11.56 -25.55
CA GLN A 165 -12.80 -11.06 -24.45
C GLN A 165 -13.42 -12.29 -23.80
N ASP A 166 -12.72 -12.90 -22.84
CA ASP A 166 -13.41 -13.69 -21.83
C ASP A 166 -14.31 -12.70 -21.09
N GLU A 167 -15.60 -12.69 -21.45
CA GLU A 167 -16.62 -11.90 -20.76
C GLU A 167 -16.46 -12.16 -19.26
N MET A 168 -16.05 -11.13 -18.53
CA MET A 168 -15.93 -11.23 -17.09
C MET A 168 -17.32 -11.56 -16.56
N PRO A 169 -17.53 -12.69 -15.84
CA PRO A 169 -18.85 -13.00 -15.33
C PRO A 169 -19.31 -11.82 -14.46
N PRO A 170 -20.55 -11.36 -14.62
CA PRO A 170 -21.02 -10.18 -13.92
C PRO A 170 -20.78 -10.36 -12.41
N ILE A 171 -20.35 -9.28 -11.76
CA ILE A 171 -19.94 -9.18 -10.35
C ILE A 171 -20.92 -9.87 -9.37
N ASN A 172 -22.16 -10.08 -9.81
CA ASN A 172 -23.23 -10.76 -9.09
C ASN A 172 -23.12 -12.29 -8.94
N VAL A 173 -22.24 -13.02 -9.63
CA VAL A 173 -22.21 -14.50 -9.46
C VAL A 173 -21.69 -14.90 -8.08
N ARG A 174 -20.66 -14.22 -7.56
CA ARG A 174 -20.14 -14.45 -6.20
C ARG A 174 -21.11 -13.95 -5.12
N ALA A 175 -21.78 -12.82 -5.34
CA ALA A 175 -22.79 -12.32 -4.41
C ALA A 175 -23.99 -13.27 -4.33
N ARG A 176 -24.47 -13.81 -5.47
CA ARG A 176 -25.53 -14.83 -5.51
C ARG A 176 -25.14 -16.12 -4.82
N GLN A 177 -23.91 -16.59 -4.98
CA GLN A 177 -23.41 -17.78 -4.28
C GLN A 177 -23.39 -17.60 -2.76
N ASN A 178 -23.00 -16.41 -2.27
CA ASN A 178 -22.99 -16.11 -0.84
C ASN A 178 -24.40 -15.97 -0.25
N VAL A 179 -25.34 -15.37 -1.00
CA VAL A 179 -26.76 -15.28 -0.58
C VAL A 179 -27.41 -16.66 -0.57
N ALA A 180 -27.15 -17.50 -1.57
CA ALA A 180 -27.66 -18.88 -1.61
C ALA A 180 -27.06 -19.76 -0.50
N ALA A 181 -25.79 -19.54 -0.14
CA ALA A 181 -25.18 -20.21 1.00
C ALA A 181 -25.84 -19.75 2.32
N ALA A 182 -26.05 -18.45 2.50
CA ALA A 182 -26.72 -17.90 3.68
C ALA A 182 -28.15 -18.42 3.85
N ALA A 183 -28.92 -18.51 2.76
CA ALA A 183 -30.28 -19.07 2.76
C ALA A 183 -30.32 -20.55 3.21
N LYS A 184 -29.35 -21.36 2.78
CA LYS A 184 -29.24 -22.76 3.21
C LYS A 184 -28.92 -22.91 4.71
N TYR A 185 -28.22 -21.95 5.31
CA TYR A 185 -27.95 -21.96 6.75
C TYR A 185 -29.18 -21.55 7.56
N THR A 186 -30.00 -20.64 7.05
CA THR A 186 -31.27 -20.25 7.70
C THR A 186 -32.32 -21.35 7.62
N GLU A 187 -32.46 -22.02 6.47
CA GLU A 187 -33.37 -23.16 6.31
C GLU A 187 -33.01 -24.30 7.27
N LYS A 188 -31.73 -24.67 7.35
CA LYS A 188 -31.26 -25.68 8.33
C LYS A 188 -31.41 -25.24 9.79
N GLY A 189 -31.40 -23.93 10.06
CA GLY A 189 -31.66 -23.40 11.40
C GLY A 189 -33.11 -23.61 11.81
N LEU A 190 -34.04 -23.29 10.92
CA LEU A 190 -35.48 -23.46 11.13
C LEU A 190 -35.87 -24.95 11.24
N GLU A 191 -35.32 -25.81 10.37
CA GLU A 191 -35.53 -27.27 10.45
C GLU A 191 -35.06 -27.85 11.79
N ASN A 192 -33.95 -27.32 12.34
CA ASN A 192 -33.46 -27.76 13.65
C ASN A 192 -34.35 -27.25 14.80
N GLU A 193 -34.90 -26.03 14.72
CA GLU A 193 -35.83 -25.49 15.72
C GLU A 193 -37.15 -26.26 15.72
N GLU A 194 -37.72 -26.54 14.54
CA GLU A 194 -38.94 -27.36 14.40
C GLU A 194 -38.73 -28.79 14.92
N GLN A 195 -37.55 -29.39 14.68
CA GLN A 195 -37.21 -30.69 15.26
C GLN A 195 -37.10 -30.66 16.78
N VAL A 196 -36.57 -29.57 17.35
CA VAL A 196 -36.49 -29.39 18.81
C VAL A 196 -37.87 -29.21 19.43
N GLU A 197 -38.78 -28.46 18.79
CA GLU A 197 -40.18 -28.31 19.22
C GLU A 197 -40.93 -29.64 19.17
N GLN A 198 -40.78 -30.42 18.09
CA GLN A 198 -41.39 -31.76 17.99
C GLN A 198 -40.87 -32.74 19.06
N ILE A 199 -39.58 -32.65 19.41
CA ILE A 199 -38.98 -33.44 20.50
C ILE A 199 -39.55 -32.98 21.85
N HIS A 200 -39.78 -31.68 22.04
CA HIS A 200 -40.35 -31.14 23.26
C HIS A 200 -41.82 -31.55 23.42
N GLU A 201 -42.64 -31.40 22.37
CA GLU A 201 -44.04 -31.84 22.36
C GLU A 201 -44.17 -33.36 22.55
N ALA A 202 -43.31 -34.16 21.91
CA ALA A 202 -43.26 -35.61 22.14
C ALA A 202 -42.80 -35.95 23.56
N GLY A 203 -41.89 -35.17 24.15
CA GLY A 203 -41.48 -35.28 25.53
C GLY A 203 -42.60 -34.95 26.52
N GLU A 204 -43.40 -33.92 26.22
CA GLU A 204 -44.57 -33.52 26.99
C GLU A 204 -45.69 -34.56 26.91
N SER A 205 -45.95 -35.14 25.74
CA SER A 205 -46.95 -36.23 25.60
C SER A 205 -46.52 -37.49 26.35
N VAL A 206 -45.23 -37.86 26.30
CA VAL A 206 -44.69 -38.99 27.05
C VAL A 206 -44.74 -38.72 28.56
N ALA A 207 -44.48 -37.49 29.00
CA ALA A 207 -44.61 -37.09 30.40
C ALA A 207 -46.07 -37.11 30.88
N GLU A 208 -47.02 -36.68 30.05
CA GLU A 208 -48.46 -36.79 30.33
C GLU A 208 -48.93 -38.25 30.42
N ASP A 209 -48.45 -39.13 29.54
CA ASP A 209 -48.80 -40.55 29.53
C ASP A 209 -48.23 -41.29 30.76
N VAL A 210 -47.03 -40.91 31.21
CA VAL A 210 -46.44 -41.40 32.48
C VAL A 210 -47.23 -40.87 33.68
N ALA A 211 -47.66 -39.61 33.68
CA ALA A 211 -48.47 -39.01 34.75
C ALA A 211 -49.89 -39.60 34.84
N ARG A 212 -50.47 -40.07 33.73
CA ARG A 212 -51.77 -40.76 33.67
C ARG A 212 -51.71 -42.25 34.07
N GLY A 213 -50.54 -42.76 34.48
CA GLY A 213 -50.40 -44.11 35.02
C GLY A 213 -50.23 -45.21 33.97
N GLY A 214 -49.69 -44.89 32.79
CA GLY A 214 -49.27 -45.87 31.80
C GLY A 214 -48.16 -46.79 32.35
N LYS A 215 -48.47 -48.08 32.51
CA LYS A 215 -47.54 -49.11 32.99
C LYS A 215 -46.48 -49.36 31.90
N ALA A 216 -45.24 -48.91 32.11
CA ALA A 216 -44.11 -49.30 31.28
C ALA A 216 -43.91 -50.83 31.40
N ILE A 217 -43.82 -51.51 30.26
CA ILE A 217 -43.38 -52.91 30.13
C ILE A 217 -41.85 -52.91 30.09
#